data_AF-A0A6P9BU19-F1
#
_entry.id   AF-A0A6P9BU19-F1
#
_cell.length_a   1.000
_cell.length_b   1.000
_cell.length_c   1.000
_cell.angle_alpha   90.00
_cell.angle_beta   90.00
_cell.angle_gamma   90.00
#
_symmetry.space_group_name_H-M   'P 1'
#
loop_
_entity.id
_entity.type
_entity.pdbx_description
1 polymer ?
#
loop_
_entity_poly.entity_id
_entity_poly.type
_entity_poly.pdbx_seq_one_letter_code
_entity_poly.pdbx_strand_id
1 'polypeptide(L)'
;MENFDHQLKNCSNFVSMQGRDPIRTTSILLQPNSLHDFQSVDRCCLIHLILRFYLDKVFRHCETESLLINRKVSGIANSFLSTEKKFRECHDQNTCHCGEDAIIKYQQIIINYEQMDVTSAAMKSLGELDILLDWLEAY
;
A
#
# COMPACT_ATOMS: atom_id res chain seq x y z
N MET A 1 10.76 3.38 17.73
CA MET A 1 9.96 2.44 16.92
C MET A 1 8.64 2.03 17.60
N GLU A 2 8.56 2.00 18.93
CA GLU A 2 7.35 1.58 19.70
C GLU A 2 6.12 2.49 19.62
N ASN A 3 6.21 3.69 19.02
CA ASN A 3 5.12 4.67 18.99
C ASN A 3 4.38 4.73 17.62
N PHE A 4 4.85 4.00 16.61
CA PHE A 4 4.17 3.89 15.29
C PHE A 4 2.97 2.93 15.36
N ASP A 5 3.11 1.85 16.14
CA ASP A 5 2.14 0.75 16.24
C ASP A 5 0.83 1.17 16.93
N HIS A 6 0.89 2.02 17.97
CA HIS A 6 -0.29 2.57 18.64
C HIS A 6 -1.06 3.59 17.79
N GLN A 7 -0.44 4.14 16.73
CA GLN A 7 -1.00 5.24 15.94
C GLN A 7 -1.67 4.74 14.67
N LEU A 8 -1.11 3.69 14.03
CA LEU A 8 -1.80 2.89 13.03
C LEU A 8 -3.03 2.18 13.61
N LYS A 9 -2.98 1.78 14.91
CA LYS A 9 -4.12 1.22 15.63
C LYS A 9 -5.39 2.07 15.57
N ASN A 10 -5.35 3.38 15.35
CA ASN A 10 -6.58 4.19 15.27
C ASN A 10 -7.22 4.29 13.88
N CYS A 11 -6.48 4.23 12.75
CA CYS A 11 -7.09 3.92 11.44
C CYS A 11 -7.50 2.43 11.41
N SER A 12 -6.82 1.55 12.16
CA SER A 12 -7.15 0.12 12.32
C SER A 12 -8.18 -0.20 13.42
N ASN A 13 -8.64 0.74 14.25
CA ASN A 13 -9.54 0.43 15.38
C ASN A 13 -10.98 0.15 14.91
N PHE A 14 -11.27 0.34 13.62
CA PHE A 14 -12.46 -0.21 12.97
C PHE A 14 -12.35 -1.72 12.72
N VAL A 15 -11.13 -2.27 12.63
CA VAL A 15 -10.87 -3.71 12.37
C VAL A 15 -11.29 -4.59 13.56
N SER A 16 -11.42 -4.03 14.77
CA SER A 16 -11.82 -4.78 15.97
C SER A 16 -13.33 -4.82 16.27
N MET A 17 -14.17 -4.07 15.54
CA MET A 17 -15.63 -4.07 15.78
C MET A 17 -16.42 -5.06 14.90
N GLN A 18 -15.76 -5.93 14.14
CA GLN A 18 -16.40 -7.08 13.50
C GLN A 18 -15.74 -8.38 13.94
N GLY A 19 -16.05 -8.79 15.17
CA GLY A 19 -16.02 -10.21 15.51
C GLY A 19 -17.00 -10.93 14.60
N ARG A 20 -16.44 -11.73 13.66
CA ARG A 20 -17.08 -12.55 12.60
C ARG A 20 -17.09 -11.89 11.22
N ASP A 21 -15.92 -11.74 10.60
CA ASP A 21 -15.83 -11.38 9.19
C ASP A 21 -14.92 -12.37 8.43
N PRO A 22 -15.33 -12.94 7.28
CA PRO A 22 -14.48 -13.81 6.42
C PRO A 22 -13.23 -13.10 5.85
N ILE A 23 -13.11 -11.79 6.07
CA ILE A 23 -12.13 -10.86 5.49
C ILE A 23 -10.68 -11.09 5.99
N ARG A 24 -10.50 -11.79 7.12
CA ARG A 24 -9.14 -12.13 7.62
C ARG A 24 -8.30 -12.99 6.68
N THR A 25 -8.91 -13.61 5.67
CA THR A 25 -8.25 -14.60 4.82
C THR A 25 -7.65 -14.04 3.53
N THR A 26 -8.03 -12.83 3.10
CA THR A 26 -7.57 -12.25 1.81
C THR A 26 -6.61 -11.10 2.09
N SER A 27 -5.32 -11.20 1.79
CA SER A 27 -4.41 -10.04 1.81
C SER A 27 -4.61 -9.19 0.55
N ILE A 28 -4.60 -7.86 0.67
CA ILE A 28 -4.72 -6.96 -0.50
C ILE A 28 -3.40 -6.95 -1.27
N LEU A 29 -2.27 -6.82 -0.56
CA LEU A 29 -0.93 -6.85 -1.16
C LEU A 29 -0.45 -8.27 -1.54
N LEU A 30 -1.20 -9.33 -1.21
CA LEU A 30 -0.90 -10.76 -1.40
C LEU A 30 0.40 -11.22 -0.68
N GLN A 31 0.35 -12.37 0.01
CA GLN A 31 1.53 -13.20 0.26
C GLN A 31 1.19 -14.66 -0.07
N PRO A 32 1.92 -15.28 -1.02
CA PRO A 32 3.18 -15.98 -0.69
C PRO A 32 4.39 -15.65 -1.59
N ASN A 33 4.27 -14.81 -2.62
CA ASN A 33 5.39 -14.48 -3.52
C ASN A 33 5.94 -13.10 -3.18
N SER A 34 6.86 -13.05 -2.23
CA SER A 34 7.58 -11.82 -1.87
C SER A 34 8.21 -11.17 -3.10
N LEU A 35 8.53 -9.87 -3.03
CA LEU A 35 9.25 -9.16 -4.10
C LEU A 35 10.60 -9.83 -4.45
N HIS A 36 11.11 -10.74 -3.59
CA HIS A 36 12.28 -11.58 -3.89
C HIS A 36 12.10 -12.50 -5.09
N ASP A 37 10.90 -13.02 -5.34
CA ASP A 37 10.62 -13.93 -6.46
C ASP A 37 10.41 -13.18 -7.80
N PHE A 38 10.62 -11.87 -7.80
CA PHE A 38 10.46 -11.03 -8.98
C PHE A 38 11.80 -10.69 -9.62
N GLN A 39 11.82 -10.73 -10.96
CA GLN A 39 12.96 -10.22 -11.71
C GLN A 39 13.22 -8.77 -11.29
N SER A 40 14.49 -8.46 -11.00
CA SER A 40 14.91 -7.16 -10.47
C SER A 40 14.45 -5.99 -11.34
N VAL A 41 14.33 -6.21 -12.65
CA VAL A 41 13.93 -5.22 -13.66
C VAL A 41 12.49 -4.76 -13.51
N ASP A 42 11.60 -5.61 -13.02
CA ASP A 42 10.16 -5.32 -12.91
C ASP A 42 9.79 -4.71 -11.55
N ARG A 43 10.72 -4.73 -10.58
CA ARG A 43 10.51 -4.20 -9.23
C ARG A 43 10.23 -2.70 -9.24
N CYS A 44 10.96 -1.95 -10.07
CA CYS A 44 10.77 -0.51 -10.19
C CYS A 44 9.32 -0.17 -10.58
N CYS A 45 8.80 -0.85 -11.61
CA CYS A 45 7.45 -0.60 -12.11
C CYS A 45 6.40 -0.98 -11.07
N LEU A 46 6.55 -2.15 -10.45
CA LEU A 46 5.62 -2.61 -9.42
C LEU A 46 5.57 -1.65 -8.22
N ILE A 47 6.73 -1.21 -7.72
CA ILE A 47 6.81 -0.23 -6.63
C ILE A 47 6.15 1.09 -7.04
N HIS A 48 6.43 1.60 -8.24
CA HIS A 48 5.81 2.82 -8.74
C HIS A 48 4.28 2.74 -8.75
N LEU A 49 3.74 1.63 -9.28
CA LEU A 49 2.30 1.38 -9.34
C LEU A 49 1.67 1.30 -7.94
N ILE A 50 2.33 0.62 -6.99
CA ILE A 50 1.83 0.50 -5.62
C ILE A 50 1.86 1.85 -4.90
N LEU A 51 2.96 2.61 -4.99
CA LEU A 51 3.06 3.93 -4.37
C LEU A 51 1.93 4.85 -4.86
N ARG A 52 1.66 4.84 -6.17
CA ARG A 52 0.56 5.58 -6.76
C ARG A 52 -0.80 5.08 -6.28
N PHE A 53 -1.01 3.77 -6.20
CA PHE A 53 -2.22 3.19 -5.62
C PHE A 53 -2.46 3.64 -4.17
N TYR A 54 -1.43 3.67 -3.33
CA TYR A 54 -1.55 4.16 -1.96
C TYR A 54 -1.95 5.64 -1.89
N LEU A 55 -1.39 6.48 -2.76
CA LEU A 55 -1.75 7.90 -2.84
C LEU A 55 -3.19 8.11 -3.35
N ASP A 56 -3.56 7.43 -4.43
CA ASP A 56 -4.83 7.66 -5.13
C ASP A 56 -6.04 6.99 -4.45
N LYS A 57 -5.80 5.84 -3.79
CA LYS A 57 -6.86 4.96 -3.28
C LYS A 57 -6.81 4.77 -1.76
N VAL A 58 -5.63 4.64 -1.15
CA VAL A 58 -5.54 4.31 0.28
C VAL A 58 -5.61 5.58 1.14
N PHE A 59 -4.63 6.48 1.02
CA PHE A 59 -4.55 7.67 1.86
C PHE A 59 -5.72 8.62 1.63
N ARG A 60 -6.21 8.73 0.39
CA ARG A 60 -7.38 9.53 0.05
C ARG A 60 -8.64 9.11 0.81
N HIS A 61 -8.73 7.85 1.24
CA HIS A 61 -9.90 7.30 1.93
C HIS A 61 -9.63 6.94 3.41
N CYS A 62 -8.45 7.24 3.99
CA CYS A 62 -8.27 7.26 5.46
C CYS A 62 -8.48 8.67 6.00
N GLU A 63 -9.73 9.07 6.18
CA GLU A 63 -10.10 10.22 7.00
C GLU A 63 -10.70 9.73 8.33
N THR A 64 -10.20 10.28 9.43
CA THR A 64 -10.71 10.00 10.77
C THR A 64 -11.23 11.27 11.44
N GLU A 65 -12.01 11.15 12.51
CA GLU A 65 -12.43 12.31 13.31
C GLU A 65 -11.26 12.99 14.05
N SER A 66 -10.09 12.32 14.15
CA SER A 66 -8.93 12.85 14.85
C SER A 66 -8.01 13.63 13.93
N LEU A 67 -7.95 14.96 14.15
CA LEU A 67 -6.98 15.84 13.49
C LEU A 67 -5.53 15.38 13.68
N LEU A 68 -5.20 14.79 14.84
CA LEU A 68 -3.85 14.29 15.11
C LEU A 68 -3.50 13.10 14.21
N ILE A 69 -4.45 12.18 14.00
CA ILE A 69 -4.26 11.01 13.13
C ILE A 69 -4.16 11.48 11.69
N ASN A 70 -5.07 12.35 11.24
CA ASN A 70 -5.08 12.85 9.87
C ASN A 70 -3.77 13.58 9.53
N ARG A 71 -3.19 14.33 10.48
CA ARG A 71 -1.85 14.94 10.31
C ARG A 71 -0.75 13.90 10.11
N LYS A 72 -0.80 12.78 10.82
CA LYS A 72 0.19 11.69 10.69
C LYS A 72 0.04 10.95 9.37
N VAL A 73 -1.19 10.60 9.00
CA VAL A 73 -1.51 10.02 7.69
C VAL A 73 -1.03 10.94 6.57
N SER A 74 -1.30 12.25 6.67
CA SER A 74 -0.78 13.25 5.72
C SER A 74 0.75 13.27 5.66
N GLY A 75 1.42 13.15 6.80
CA GLY A 75 2.88 13.05 6.86
C GLY A 75 3.41 11.83 6.09
N ILE A 76 2.81 10.66 6.29
CA ILE A 76 3.16 9.43 5.57
C ILE A 76 2.87 9.58 4.07
N ALA A 77 1.70 10.09 3.70
CA ALA A 77 1.31 10.33 2.32
C ALA A 77 2.30 11.27 1.60
N ASN A 78 2.79 12.31 2.28
CA ASN A 78 3.80 13.20 1.71
C ASN A 78 5.16 12.51 1.49
N SER A 79 5.58 11.63 2.41
CA SER A 79 6.77 10.80 2.20
C SER A 79 6.59 9.87 0.99
N PHE A 80 5.43 9.24 0.88
CA PHE A 80 5.07 8.39 -0.28
C PHE A 80 5.08 9.19 -1.58
N LEU A 81 4.51 10.40 -1.58
CA LEU A 81 4.51 11.30 -2.74
C LEU A 81 5.95 11.68 -3.15
N SER A 82 6.82 11.96 -2.19
CA SER A 82 8.22 12.26 -2.49
C SER A 82 8.96 11.05 -3.09
N THR A 83 8.65 9.84 -2.63
CA THR A 83 9.24 8.61 -3.18
C THR A 83 8.66 8.32 -4.57
N GLU A 84 7.34 8.42 -4.75
CA GLU A 84 6.65 8.21 -6.02
C GLU A 84 7.19 9.09 -7.14
N LYS A 85 7.50 10.35 -6.84
CA LYS A 85 8.15 11.27 -7.80
C LYS A 85 9.48 10.74 -8.34
N LYS A 86 10.31 10.12 -7.50
CA LYS A 86 11.59 9.53 -7.93
C LYS A 86 11.36 8.35 -8.88
N PHE A 87 10.38 7.49 -8.56
CA PHE A 87 10.02 6.37 -9.44
C PHE A 87 9.39 6.84 -10.76
N ARG A 88 8.61 7.93 -10.72
CA ARG A 88 8.07 8.58 -11.91
C ARG A 88 9.18 9.10 -12.81
N GLU A 89 10.20 9.74 -12.25
CA GLU A 89 11.37 10.18 -13.02
C GLU A 89 12.08 9.00 -13.71
N CYS A 90 12.24 7.86 -13.03
CA CYS A 90 12.78 6.64 -13.64
C CYS A 90 11.90 6.12 -14.79
N HIS A 91 10.58 6.17 -14.62
CA HIS A 91 9.63 5.78 -15.67
C HIS A 91 9.73 6.72 -16.89
N ASP A 92 9.72 8.03 -16.66
CA ASP A 92 9.80 9.05 -17.71
C ASP A 92 11.14 8.97 -18.49
N GLN A 93 12.21 8.55 -17.81
CA GLN A 93 13.53 8.32 -18.41
C GLN A 93 13.67 6.94 -19.08
N ASN A 94 12.63 6.11 -19.09
CA ASN A 94 12.65 4.72 -19.56
C ASN A 94 13.71 3.84 -18.86
N THR A 95 14.11 4.17 -17.63
CA THR A 95 15.01 3.37 -16.79
C THR A 95 14.25 2.40 -15.88
N CYS A 96 12.92 2.43 -15.95
CA CYS A 96 12.00 1.55 -15.24
C CYS A 96 11.27 0.65 -16.23
N HIS A 97 11.66 -0.61 -16.34
CA HIS A 97 10.95 -1.56 -17.20
C HIS A 97 9.64 -2.02 -16.53
N CYS A 98 8.56 -2.09 -17.33
CA CYS A 98 7.28 -2.64 -16.90
C CYS A 98 6.99 -3.91 -17.70
N GLY A 99 7.50 -5.05 -17.22
CA GLY A 99 7.17 -6.36 -17.75
C GLY A 99 5.73 -6.79 -17.44
N GLU A 100 5.26 -7.81 -18.15
CA GLU A 100 3.91 -8.36 -18.00
C GLU A 100 3.64 -8.85 -16.56
N ASP A 101 4.66 -9.43 -15.92
CA ASP A 101 4.57 -9.90 -14.54
C ASP A 101 4.19 -8.76 -13.59
N ALA A 102 4.80 -7.56 -13.73
CA ALA A 102 4.52 -6.40 -12.87
C ALA A 102 3.06 -5.97 -12.99
N ILE A 103 2.56 -5.96 -14.22
CA ILE A 103 1.18 -5.60 -14.53
C ILE A 103 0.21 -6.62 -13.96
N ILE A 104 0.46 -7.92 -14.14
CA ILE A 104 -0.40 -8.99 -13.61
C ILE A 104 -0.47 -8.91 -12.07
N LYS A 105 0.67 -8.75 -11.39
CA LYS A 105 0.67 -8.61 -9.92
C LYS A 105 -0.08 -7.37 -9.47
N TYR A 106 0.13 -6.23 -10.13
CA TYR A 106 -0.60 -5.01 -9.79
C TYR A 106 -2.11 -5.16 -10.02
N GLN A 107 -2.54 -5.82 -11.11
CA GLN A 107 -3.94 -6.12 -11.36
C GLN A 107 -4.56 -6.99 -10.25
N GLN A 108 -3.82 -7.97 -9.73
CA GLN A 108 -4.29 -8.77 -8.61
C GLN A 108 -4.51 -7.93 -7.35
N ILE A 109 -3.60 -6.99 -7.03
CA ILE A 109 -3.77 -6.04 -5.92
C ILE A 109 -5.06 -5.24 -6.09
N ILE A 110 -5.31 -4.72 -7.29
CA ILE A 110 -6.52 -3.95 -7.59
C ILE A 110 -7.77 -4.82 -7.46
N ILE A 111 -7.78 -6.03 -8.01
CA ILE A 111 -8.90 -6.98 -7.89
C ILE A 111 -9.19 -7.27 -6.41
N ASN A 112 -8.16 -7.51 -5.59
CA ASN A 112 -8.34 -7.76 -4.16
C ASN A 112 -8.90 -6.54 -3.42
N TYR A 113 -8.44 -5.34 -3.78
CA TYR A 113 -8.95 -4.09 -3.22
C TYR A 113 -10.43 -3.87 -3.56
N GLU A 114 -10.82 -4.13 -4.82
CA GLU A 114 -12.18 -3.91 -5.33
C GLU A 114 -13.20 -4.96 -4.86
N GLN A 115 -12.75 -6.07 -4.25
CA GLN A 115 -13.63 -7.04 -3.59
C GLN A 115 -14.23 -6.53 -2.27
N MET A 116 -13.76 -5.39 -1.76
CA MET A 116 -14.17 -4.81 -0.50
C MET A 116 -14.78 -3.42 -0.74
N ASP A 117 -15.57 -2.93 0.22
CA ASP A 117 -15.95 -1.52 0.19
C ASP A 117 -14.69 -0.63 0.33
N VAL A 118 -14.73 0.54 -0.30
CA VAL A 118 -13.56 1.42 -0.44
C VAL A 118 -12.94 1.79 0.91
N THR A 119 -13.75 1.95 1.96
CA THR A 119 -13.25 2.35 3.29
C THR A 119 -12.53 1.17 3.96
N SER A 120 -13.16 -0.01 3.98
CA SER A 120 -12.54 -1.22 4.54
C SER A 120 -11.30 -1.63 3.78
N ALA A 121 -11.31 -1.51 2.44
CA ALA A 121 -10.17 -1.79 1.59
C ALA A 121 -8.99 -0.86 1.91
N ALA A 122 -9.24 0.45 2.01
CA ALA A 122 -8.21 1.43 2.38
C ALA A 122 -7.63 1.18 3.78
N MET A 123 -8.49 0.91 4.77
CA MET A 123 -8.04 0.59 6.13
C MET A 123 -7.18 -0.68 6.16
N LYS A 124 -7.59 -1.70 5.41
CA LYS A 124 -6.84 -2.95 5.31
C LYS A 124 -5.50 -2.77 4.61
N SER A 125 -5.43 -2.04 3.50
CA SER A 125 -4.17 -1.70 2.85
C SER A 125 -3.25 -0.92 3.78
N LEU A 126 -3.79 0.04 4.55
CA LEU A 126 -2.99 0.77 5.53
C LEU A 126 -2.46 -0.14 6.65
N GLY A 127 -3.22 -1.17 7.03
CA GLY A 127 -2.79 -2.20 7.97
C GLY A 127 -1.72 -3.15 7.40
N GLU A 128 -1.56 -3.23 6.08
CA GLU A 128 -0.54 -4.00 5.35
C GLU A 128 0.63 -3.10 4.87
N LEU A 129 0.74 -1.88 5.41
CA LEU A 129 1.78 -0.91 5.02
C LEU A 129 3.19 -1.42 5.32
N ASP A 130 3.37 -2.19 6.39
CA ASP A 130 4.62 -2.84 6.77
C ASP A 130 5.15 -3.74 5.64
N ILE A 131 4.29 -4.51 4.99
CA ILE A 131 4.65 -5.36 3.85
C ILE A 131 5.26 -4.52 2.70
N LEU A 132 4.68 -3.36 2.42
CA LEU A 132 5.20 -2.46 1.39
C LEU A 132 6.53 -1.80 1.82
N LEU A 133 6.69 -1.48 3.10
CA LEU A 133 7.94 -0.93 3.59
C LEU A 133 9.07 -1.95 3.49
N ASP A 134 8.81 -3.22 3.81
CA ASP A 134 9.77 -4.32 3.62
C ASP A 134 10.17 -4.46 2.14
N TRP A 135 9.21 -4.30 1.23
CA TRP A 135 9.45 -4.32 -0.22
C TRP A 135 10.33 -3.16 -0.70
N LEU A 136 10.16 -1.97 -0.13
CA LEU A 136 10.97 -0.80 -0.44
C LEU A 136 12.38 -0.88 0.15
N GLU A 137 12.55 -1.52 1.32
CA GLU A 137 13.85 -1.73 1.94
C GLU A 137 14.69 -2.79 1.20
N ALA A 138 14.02 -3.77 0.58
CA ALA A 138 14.67 -4.81 -0.22
C ALA A 138 15.02 -4.40 -1.67
N TYR A 139 14.76 -3.15 -2.06
CA TYR A 139 15.04 -2.58 -3.39
C TYR A 139 16.32 -1.73 -3.38
#